data_AF-A0A6J5HM78-F1
#
_entry.id   AF-A0A6J5HM78-F1
#
_cell.length_a   1.000
_cell.length_b   1.000
_cell.length_c   1.000
_cell.angle_alpha   90.00
_cell.angle_beta   90.00
_cell.angle_gamma   90.00
#
_symmetry.space_group_name_H-M   'P 1'
#
loop_
_entity.id
_entity.type
_entity.pdbx_description
1 polymer ?
#
loop_
_entity_poly.entity_id
_entity_poly.type
_entity_poly.pdbx_seq_one_letter_code
_entity_poly.pdbx_strand_id
1 'polypeptide(L)'
;MNLPFPIRQECPPGACMCDRDRLLADPAADARILRLTKEEEKRLVARLENIASLEDLRAMQGRMQAQLGIVVRIVPSDNEVRTSRGIAIQLDDQPGLCRKTRSSIPAAIRRGFDNRPEIVYALLNERDLLNGT
;
A
#
# COMPACT_ATOMS: atom_id res chain seq x y z
N MET A 1 4.44 16.90 -22.51
CA MET A 1 3.71 15.62 -22.53
C MET A 1 2.43 15.82 -21.72
N ASN A 2 1.26 15.83 -22.37
CA ASN A 2 -0.02 16.09 -21.70
C ASN A 2 -0.69 14.73 -21.42
N LEU A 3 -0.73 14.30 -20.16
CA LEU A 3 -1.41 13.06 -19.79
C LEU A 3 -2.92 13.33 -19.70
N PRO A 4 -3.80 12.40 -20.14
CA PRO A 4 -5.25 12.61 -20.17
C PRO A 4 -5.92 12.56 -18.79
N PHE A 5 -5.14 12.60 -17.70
CA PHE A 5 -5.62 12.54 -16.32
C PHE A 5 -4.78 13.44 -15.42
N PRO A 6 -5.36 13.99 -14.33
CA PRO A 6 -4.61 14.75 -13.35
C PRO A 6 -3.55 13.85 -12.72
N ILE A 7 -2.28 14.25 -12.87
CA ILE A 7 -1.16 13.59 -12.21
C ILE A 7 -0.70 14.38 -11.01
N ARG A 8 -0.11 13.67 -10.06
CA ARG A 8 0.55 14.24 -8.90
C ARG A 8 1.53 15.35 -9.31
N GLN A 9 1.46 16.46 -8.56
CA GLN A 9 2.46 17.53 -8.64
C GLN A 9 3.85 16.99 -8.32
N GLU A 10 4.87 17.63 -8.89
CA GLU A 10 6.25 17.29 -8.61
C GLU A 10 6.55 17.34 -7.11
N CYS A 11 7.41 16.42 -6.67
CA CYS A 11 7.85 16.42 -5.29
C CYS A 11 8.85 17.57 -5.08
N PRO A 12 8.88 18.21 -3.90
CA PRO A 12 9.83 19.27 -3.62
C PRO A 12 11.28 18.82 -3.86
N PRO A 13 12.17 19.72 -4.31
CA PRO A 13 13.58 19.40 -4.53
C PRO A 13 14.21 18.85 -3.23
N GLY A 14 14.94 17.74 -3.34
CA GLY A 14 15.56 17.03 -2.21
C GLY A 14 14.66 16.03 -1.45
N ALA A 15 13.35 15.96 -1.75
CA ALA A 15 12.42 15.05 -1.08
C ALA A 15 11.99 13.83 -1.94
N CYS A 16 12.18 13.88 -3.27
CA CYS A 16 11.81 12.79 -4.17
C CYS A 16 12.92 11.75 -4.27
N MET A 17 12.63 10.55 -3.77
CA MET A 17 13.32 9.31 -4.17
C MET A 17 12.40 8.49 -5.08
N CYS A 18 11.56 9.21 -5.83
CA CYS A 18 10.40 8.66 -6.50
C CYS A 18 10.62 8.48 -8.00
N ASP A 19 11.79 8.85 -8.54
CA ASP A 19 12.16 8.68 -9.94
C ASP A 19 11.07 9.12 -10.94
N ARG A 20 10.30 10.16 -10.58
CA ARG A 20 9.13 10.61 -11.36
C ARG A 20 9.51 10.99 -12.79
N ASP A 21 10.60 11.73 -12.96
CA ASP A 21 11.04 12.19 -14.28
C ASP A 21 11.51 11.01 -15.14
N ARG A 22 12.19 10.02 -14.52
CA ARG A 22 12.56 8.78 -15.18
C ARG A 22 11.33 7.97 -15.58
N LEU A 23 10.32 7.88 -14.72
CA LEU A 23 9.05 7.21 -15.00
C LEU A 23 8.29 7.89 -16.14
N LEU A 24 8.29 9.22 -16.22
CA LEU A 24 7.65 9.98 -17.30
C LEU A 24 8.44 9.92 -18.62
N ALA A 25 9.75 9.72 -18.56
CA ALA A 25 10.60 9.60 -19.73
C ALA A 25 10.52 8.22 -20.40
N ASP A 26 10.11 7.19 -19.65
CA ASP A 26 9.97 5.82 -20.15
C ASP A 26 8.51 5.53 -20.56
N PRO A 27 8.21 5.39 -21.87
CA PRO A 27 6.86 5.11 -22.34
C PRO A 27 6.33 3.72 -21.97
N ALA A 28 7.22 2.79 -21.61
CA ALA A 28 6.86 1.43 -21.19
C ALA A 28 6.66 1.32 -19.67
N ALA A 29 7.01 2.36 -18.91
CA ALA A 29 6.89 2.32 -17.46
C ALA A 29 5.45 2.53 -16.98
N ASP A 30 5.14 1.95 -15.82
CA ASP A 30 3.80 2.02 -15.24
C ASP A 30 3.53 3.41 -14.63
N ALA A 31 2.97 4.31 -15.44
CA ALA A 31 2.61 5.66 -15.01
C ALA A 31 1.34 5.71 -14.12
N ARG A 32 0.66 4.59 -13.85
CA ARG A 32 -0.59 4.58 -13.05
C ARG A 32 -0.38 5.13 -11.64
N ILE A 33 0.78 4.89 -11.04
CA ILE A 33 1.16 5.41 -9.72
C ILE A 33 1.09 6.95 -9.65
N LEU A 34 1.29 7.65 -10.77
CA LEU A 34 1.23 9.12 -10.81
C LEU A 34 -0.19 9.67 -10.65
N ARG A 35 -1.23 8.82 -10.74
CA ARG A 35 -2.61 9.17 -10.41
C ARG A 35 -2.84 9.36 -8.91
N LEU A 36 -1.93 8.86 -8.07
CA LEU A 36 -1.99 9.06 -6.63
C LEU A 36 -1.60 10.50 -6.27
N THR A 37 -2.56 11.42 -6.46
CA THR A 37 -2.43 12.82 -6.02
C THR A 37 -2.39 12.90 -4.50
N LYS A 38 -2.09 14.08 -3.95
CA LYS A 38 -2.12 14.31 -2.50
C LYS A 38 -3.52 14.04 -1.91
N GLU A 39 -4.57 14.36 -2.64
CA GLU A 39 -5.95 14.12 -2.20
C GLU A 39 -6.30 12.63 -2.28
N GLU A 40 -5.92 11.96 -3.37
CA GLU A 40 -6.12 10.50 -3.50
C GLU A 40 -5.32 9.72 -2.46
N GLU A 41 -4.10 10.16 -2.13
CA GLU A 41 -3.32 9.58 -1.03
C GLU A 41 -4.06 9.74 0.31
N LYS A 42 -4.64 10.92 0.58
CA LYS A 42 -5.41 11.15 1.81
C LYS A 42 -6.64 10.25 1.88
N ARG A 43 -7.37 10.11 0.75
CA ARG A 43 -8.55 9.23 0.65
C ARG A 43 -8.16 7.76 0.86
N LEU A 44 -7.07 7.32 0.22
CA LEU A 44 -6.54 5.97 0.34
C LEU A 44 -6.14 5.65 1.78
N VAL A 45 -5.37 6.53 2.43
CA VAL A 45 -4.97 6.38 3.83
C VAL A 45 -6.18 6.28 4.75
N ALA A 46 -7.14 7.20 4.64
CA ALA A 46 -8.36 7.18 5.45
C ALA A 46 -9.16 5.89 5.23
N ARG A 47 -9.22 5.38 4.00
CA ARG A 47 -9.90 4.12 3.68
C ARG A 47 -9.21 2.89 4.26
N LEU A 48 -7.88 2.88 4.27
CA LEU A 48 -7.07 1.81 4.86
C LEU A 48 -7.13 1.81 6.40
N GLU A 49 -7.24 2.98 7.03
CA GLU A 49 -7.43 3.11 8.48
C GLU A 49 -8.80 2.58 8.96
N ASN A 50 -9.78 2.49 8.05
CA ASN A 50 -11.14 2.03 8.31
C ASN A 50 -11.48 0.72 7.60
N ILE A 51 -10.50 -0.16 7.37
CA ILE A 51 -10.74 -1.49 6.79
C ILE A 51 -11.71 -2.27 7.68
N ALA A 52 -12.68 -2.91 7.06
CA ALA A 52 -13.76 -3.56 7.79
C ALA A 52 -13.49 -5.04 8.13
N SER A 53 -12.77 -5.76 7.27
CA SER A 53 -12.56 -7.21 7.37
C SER A 53 -11.30 -7.63 6.61
N LEU A 54 -10.90 -8.90 6.75
CA LEU A 54 -9.81 -9.48 5.95
C LEU A 54 -10.15 -9.46 4.45
N GLU A 55 -11.38 -9.78 4.07
CA GLU A 55 -11.84 -9.70 2.68
C GLU A 55 -11.74 -8.26 2.14
N ASP A 56 -12.12 -7.27 2.94
CA ASP A 56 -12.00 -5.86 2.58
C ASP A 56 -10.54 -5.44 2.39
N LEU A 57 -9.63 -5.92 3.26
CA LEU A 57 -8.19 -5.72 3.08
C LEU A 57 -7.71 -6.31 1.74
N ARG A 58 -8.09 -7.56 1.42
CA ARG A 58 -7.71 -8.23 0.17
C ARG A 58 -8.25 -7.49 -1.05
N ALA A 59 -9.51 -7.04 -0.99
CA ALA A 59 -10.11 -6.22 -2.04
C ALA A 59 -9.37 -4.89 -2.23
N MET A 60 -8.94 -4.25 -1.14
CA MET A 60 -8.14 -3.03 -1.19
C MET A 60 -6.75 -3.28 -1.81
N GLN A 61 -6.06 -4.38 -1.45
CA GLN A 61 -4.79 -4.77 -2.08
C GLN A 61 -4.96 -4.94 -3.61
N GLY A 62 -6.00 -5.66 -4.04
CA GLY A 62 -6.29 -5.85 -5.47
C GLY A 62 -6.60 -4.55 -6.21
N ARG A 63 -7.38 -3.65 -5.61
CA ARG A 63 -7.68 -2.33 -6.19
C ARG A 63 -6.43 -1.45 -6.30
N MET A 64 -5.57 -1.44 -5.29
CA MET A 64 -4.32 -0.70 -5.30
C MET A 64 -3.39 -1.19 -6.43
N GLN A 65 -3.26 -2.50 -6.60
CA GLN A 65 -2.50 -3.08 -7.70
C GLN A 65 -3.10 -2.74 -9.06
N ALA A 66 -4.42 -2.91 -9.23
CA ALA A 66 -5.09 -2.67 -10.50
C ALA A 66 -5.05 -1.19 -10.92
N GLN A 67 -5.29 -0.26 -9.99
CA GLN A 67 -5.43 1.16 -10.28
C GLN A 67 -4.12 1.94 -10.24
N LEU A 68 -3.16 1.52 -9.40
CA LEU A 68 -1.94 2.27 -9.10
C LEU A 68 -0.66 1.45 -9.32
N GLY A 69 -0.77 0.16 -9.61
CA GLY A 69 0.38 -0.76 -9.68
C GLY A 69 0.97 -1.14 -8.33
N ILE A 70 0.51 -0.54 -7.22
CA ILE A 70 1.08 -0.77 -5.88
C ILE A 70 0.75 -2.18 -5.39
N VAL A 71 1.78 -2.97 -5.15
CA VAL A 71 1.67 -4.26 -4.47
C VAL A 71 2.00 -4.08 -3.00
N VAL A 72 1.07 -4.49 -2.14
CA VAL A 72 1.26 -4.51 -0.68
C VAL A 72 1.38 -5.97 -0.23
N ARG A 73 2.49 -6.32 0.40
CA ARG A 73 2.73 -7.63 1.03
C ARG A 73 2.49 -7.53 2.53
N ILE A 74 1.70 -8.47 3.06
CA ILE A 74 1.36 -8.55 4.48
C ILE A 74 1.72 -9.94 4.95
N VAL A 75 2.75 -10.02 5.79
CA VAL A 75 3.36 -11.27 6.22
C VAL A 75 3.43 -11.28 7.74
N PRO A 76 2.79 -12.23 8.43
CA PRO A 76 3.02 -12.38 9.86
C PRO A 76 4.46 -12.82 10.11
N SER A 77 5.07 -12.21 11.12
CA SER A 77 6.41 -12.51 11.60
C SER A 77 6.41 -13.85 12.32
N ASP A 78 7.47 -14.61 12.15
CA ASP A 78 7.60 -15.95 12.73
C ASP A 78 7.84 -15.92 14.26
N ASN A 79 8.05 -14.73 14.85
CA ASN A 79 8.38 -14.53 16.26
C ASN A 79 7.18 -14.66 17.24
N GLU A 80 6.20 -15.54 16.97
CA GLU A 80 5.10 -15.90 17.89
C GLU A 80 4.14 -14.75 18.30
N VAL A 81 4.34 -13.53 17.78
CA VAL A 81 3.52 -12.36 18.15
C VAL A 81 2.21 -12.36 17.35
N ARG A 82 1.13 -12.83 17.98
CA ARG A 82 -0.24 -12.82 17.42
C ARG A 82 -0.95 -11.45 17.53
N THR A 83 -0.25 -10.36 17.21
CA THR A 83 -0.81 -8.99 17.28
C THR A 83 -0.43 -8.17 16.04
N SER A 84 -1.02 -6.98 15.89
CA SER A 84 -0.72 -6.06 14.78
C SER A 84 0.78 -5.75 14.64
N ARG A 85 1.54 -5.73 15.75
CA ARG A 85 3.00 -5.53 15.77
C ARG A 85 3.78 -6.70 15.19
N GLY A 86 3.21 -7.90 15.26
CA GLY A 86 3.77 -9.11 14.67
C GLY A 86 3.57 -9.19 13.16
N ILE A 87 2.84 -8.27 12.52
CA ILE A 87 2.61 -8.31 11.08
C ILE A 87 3.54 -7.34 10.36
N ALA A 88 4.38 -7.88 9.47
CA ALA A 88 5.16 -7.11 8.53
C ALA A 88 4.27 -6.65 7.36
N ILE A 89 4.22 -5.34 7.13
CA ILE A 89 3.49 -4.73 5.99
C ILE A 89 4.54 -4.02 5.15
N GLN A 90 4.71 -4.48 3.91
CA GLN A 90 5.73 -4.03 2.97
C GLN A 90 5.07 -3.63 1.65
N LEU A 91 5.66 -2.65 0.97
CA LEU A 91 5.28 -2.30 -0.39
C LEU A 91 6.40 -2.73 -1.32
N ASP A 92 6.04 -3.24 -2.49
CA ASP A 92 7.01 -3.55 -3.52
C ASP A 92 7.68 -2.28 -4.02
N ASP A 93 8.97 -2.39 -4.32
CA ASP A 93 9.70 -1.26 -4.85
C ASP A 93 9.27 -1.00 -6.29
N GLN A 94 8.88 0.24 -6.58
CA GLN A 94 8.52 0.66 -7.93
C GLN A 94 8.84 2.15 -8.13
N PRO A 95 9.24 2.55 -9.35
CA PRO A 95 9.34 3.95 -9.72
C PRO A 95 8.00 4.67 -9.52
N GLY A 96 8.04 5.95 -9.16
CA GLY A 96 6.88 6.78 -8.84
C GLY A 96 6.38 6.68 -7.40
N LEU A 97 6.78 5.66 -6.63
CA LEU A 97 6.34 5.48 -5.25
C LEU A 97 7.14 6.36 -4.29
N CYS A 98 6.51 7.42 -3.77
CA CYS A 98 7.21 8.38 -2.92
C CYS A 98 7.46 7.87 -1.49
N ARG A 99 8.48 8.42 -0.83
CA ARG A 99 8.85 8.08 0.56
C ARG A 99 7.67 8.20 1.54
N LYS A 100 6.84 9.23 1.39
CA LYS A 100 5.65 9.42 2.24
C LYS A 100 4.64 8.30 2.06
N THR A 101 4.35 7.91 0.82
CA THR A 101 3.42 6.82 0.51
C THR A 101 3.91 5.48 1.04
N ARG A 102 5.24 5.23 0.97
CA ARG A 102 5.90 4.04 1.50
C ARG A 102 5.73 3.89 3.02
N SER A 103 5.60 4.98 3.76
CA SER A 103 5.36 4.94 5.21
C SER A 103 3.88 5.08 5.58
N SER A 104 3.10 5.86 4.82
CA SER A 104 1.70 6.14 5.14
C SER A 104 0.78 4.94 4.93
N ILE A 105 0.97 4.15 3.86
CA ILE A 105 0.14 2.96 3.60
C ILE A 105 0.33 1.90 4.70
N PRO A 106 1.57 1.48 5.07
CA PRO A 106 1.76 0.54 6.17
C PRO A 106 1.25 1.09 7.51
N ALA A 107 1.41 2.38 7.78
CA ALA A 107 0.89 2.99 9.01
C ALA A 107 -0.64 2.98 9.05
N ALA A 108 -1.29 3.25 7.92
CA ALA A 108 -2.75 3.22 7.79
C ALA A 108 -3.32 1.82 8.02
N ILE A 109 -2.71 0.81 7.39
CA ILE A 109 -3.10 -0.60 7.57
C ILE A 109 -2.90 -1.03 9.03
N ARG A 110 -1.78 -0.66 9.67
CA ARG A 110 -1.57 -0.92 11.11
C ARG A 110 -2.66 -0.31 11.97
N ARG A 111 -3.03 0.94 11.72
CA ARG A 111 -4.17 1.58 12.41
C ARG A 111 -5.48 0.85 12.16
N GLY A 112 -5.72 0.36 10.94
CA GLY A 112 -6.85 -0.52 10.64
C GLY A 112 -6.85 -1.80 11.48
N PHE A 113 -5.69 -2.44 11.66
CA PHE A 113 -5.54 -3.62 12.53
C PHE A 113 -5.75 -3.30 14.00
N ASP A 114 -5.27 -2.15 14.48
CA ASP A 114 -5.47 -1.71 15.86
C ASP A 114 -6.96 -1.39 16.13
N ASN A 115 -7.65 -0.84 15.15
CA ASN A 115 -9.08 -0.54 15.21
C ASN A 115 -9.96 -1.81 15.11
N ARG A 116 -9.51 -2.81 14.36
CA ARG A 116 -10.20 -4.11 14.17
C ARG A 116 -9.22 -5.29 14.29
N PRO A 117 -8.87 -5.69 15.53
CA PRO A 117 -7.97 -6.80 15.78
C PRO A 117 -8.44 -8.13 15.18
N GLU A 118 -9.74 -8.29 14.92
CA GLU A 118 -10.35 -9.46 14.27
C GLU A 118 -9.71 -9.77 12.91
N ILE A 119 -9.27 -8.73 12.18
CA ILE A 119 -8.59 -8.89 10.89
C ILE A 119 -7.24 -9.60 11.08
N VAL A 120 -6.52 -9.29 12.15
CA VAL A 120 -5.23 -9.92 12.49
C VAL A 120 -5.43 -11.40 12.79
N TYR A 121 -6.43 -11.74 13.61
CA TYR A 121 -6.74 -13.14 13.92
C TYR A 121 -7.16 -13.92 12.67
N ALA A 122 -8.02 -13.35 11.83
CA ALA A 122 -8.42 -13.97 10.57
C ALA A 122 -7.21 -14.21 9.64
N LEU A 123 -6.29 -13.24 9.54
CA LEU A 123 -5.09 -13.35 8.72
C LEU A 123 -4.12 -14.42 9.22
N LEU A 124 -3.96 -14.55 10.55
CA LEU A 124 -3.14 -15.60 11.16
C LEU A 124 -3.77 -16.99 10.96
N ASN A 125 -5.09 -17.11 11.14
CA ASN A 125 -5.82 -18.36 10.94
C ASN A 125 -5.76 -18.82 9.47
N GLU A 126 -5.89 -17.91 8.50
CA GLU A 126 -5.72 -18.23 7.07
C GLU A 126 -4.34 -18.83 6.79
N ARG A 127 -3.28 -18.31 7.43
CA ARG A 127 -1.92 -18.83 7.24
C ARG A 127 -1.68 -20.16 7.94
N ASP A 128 -2.26 -20.37 9.11
CA ASP A 128 -2.17 -21.64 9.85
C ASP A 128 -2.81 -22.79 9.05
N LEU A 129 -3.99 -22.54 8.47
CA LEU A 129 -4.67 -23.49 7.58
C LEU A 129 -3.84 -23.86 6.33
N LEU A 130 -3.00 -22.95 5.84
CA LEU A 130 -2.15 -23.17 4.66
C LEU A 130 -0.81 -23.83 4.99
N ASN A 131 -0.33 -23.73 6.23
CA ASN A 131 0.96 -24.28 6.68
C ASN A 131 0.83 -25.65 7.38
N GLY A 132 -0.39 -26.15 7.60
CA GLY A 132 -0.69 -27.39 8.32
C GLY A 132 -0.56 -28.70 7.53
N THR A 133 0.46 -28.85 6.67
CA THR A 133 0.77 -30.12 5.96
C THR A 133 2.24 -30.48 6.05
#